data_AF-A0A519GYN0-F1
#
_entry.id   AF-A0A519GYN0-F1
#
_cell.length_a   1.000
_cell.length_b   1.000
_cell.length_c   1.000
_cell.angle_alpha   90.00
_cell.angle_beta   90.00
_cell.angle_gamma   90.00
#
_symmetry.space_group_name_H-M   'P 1'
#
loop_
_entity.id
_entity.type
_entity.pdbx_description
1 polymer ?
#
loop_
_entity_poly.entity_id
_entity_poly.type
_entity_poly.pdbx_seq_one_letter_code
_entity_poly.pdbx_strand_id
1 'polypeptide(L)'
;MSDPSGYIRERHNDGSRDVRWPAAPEPLPVPVYDNHAHLEISDGDEPRSLDEQLALADAVGVIGVVQAGGDIESSRWSAAAAAAHPRVLAAVAIHPNEAPAYAADGMLDGA
;
A
#
# COMPACT_ATOMS: atom_id res chain seq x y z
N MET A 1 -8.67 -11.57 16.41
CA MET A 1 -8.40 -11.12 15.03
C MET A 1 -6.90 -10.99 14.91
N SER A 2 -6.29 -11.50 13.83
CA SER A 2 -4.85 -11.32 13.59
C SER A 2 -4.54 -9.83 13.47
N ASP A 3 -3.37 -9.39 13.93
CA ASP A 3 -2.89 -8.04 13.72
C ASP A 3 -2.75 -7.81 12.21
N PRO A 4 -3.56 -6.92 11.61
CA PRO A 4 -3.54 -6.70 10.16
C PRO A 4 -2.26 -6.01 9.71
N SER A 5 -1.48 -5.37 10.58
CA SER A 5 -0.26 -4.64 10.21
C SER A 5 0.83 -5.53 9.58
N GLY A 6 0.78 -6.84 9.84
CA GLY A 6 1.71 -7.83 9.29
C GLY A 6 1.43 -8.27 7.86
N TYR A 7 0.32 -7.84 7.24
CA TYR A 7 0.03 -8.14 5.84
C TYR A 7 0.97 -7.34 4.93
N ILE A 8 2.10 -7.95 4.58
CA ILE A 8 3.07 -7.41 3.61
C ILE A 8 3.19 -8.41 2.47
N ARG A 9 3.06 -7.92 1.23
CA ARG A 9 3.26 -8.72 0.01
C ARG A 9 4.61 -8.41 -0.59
N GLU A 10 5.33 -9.41 -1.08
CA GLU A 10 6.55 -9.19 -1.84
C GLU A 10 6.25 -9.30 -3.34
N ARG A 11 6.78 -8.39 -4.17
CA ARG A 11 6.68 -8.59 -5.62
C ARG A 11 7.59 -9.73 -6.05
N HIS A 12 7.09 -10.58 -6.95
CA HIS A 12 7.92 -11.60 -7.58
C HIS A 12 9.06 -10.96 -8.39
N ASN A 13 10.30 -11.25 -8.02
CA ASN A 13 11.51 -10.81 -8.72
C ASN A 13 12.23 -12.02 -9.34
N ASP A 14 12.30 -12.07 -10.66
CA ASP A 14 13.00 -13.11 -11.41
C ASP A 14 14.50 -12.84 -11.59
N GLY A 15 15.02 -11.77 -10.96
CA GLY A 15 16.42 -11.35 -11.01
C GLY A 15 16.79 -10.52 -12.24
N SER A 16 15.84 -10.24 -13.14
CA SER A 16 16.09 -9.45 -14.36
C SER A 16 15.99 -7.93 -14.17
N ARG A 17 15.33 -7.48 -13.09
CA ARG A 17 15.09 -6.06 -12.79
C ARG A 17 16.08 -5.51 -11.77
N ASP A 18 16.56 -4.29 -12.02
CA ASP A 18 17.20 -3.48 -11.00
C ASP A 18 16.14 -3.05 -9.98
N VAL A 19 16.30 -3.50 -8.74
CA VAL A 19 15.39 -3.22 -7.62
C VAL A 19 16.00 -2.23 -6.63
N ARG A 20 17.16 -1.64 -6.92
CA ARG A 20 17.76 -0.68 -6.00
C ARG A 20 16.92 0.59 -5.93
N TRP A 21 16.75 1.11 -4.72
CA TRP A 21 16.09 2.39 -4.53
C TRP A 21 16.87 3.52 -5.23
N PRO A 22 16.21 4.37 -6.03
CA PRO A 22 16.86 5.52 -6.63
C PRO A 22 17.20 6.57 -5.56
N ALA A 23 18.11 7.49 -5.89
CA ALA A 23 18.32 8.69 -5.08
C ALA A 23 17.02 9.51 -5.01
N ALA A 24 16.79 10.15 -3.86
CA ALA A 24 15.61 11.00 -3.68
C ALA A 24 15.64 12.18 -4.67
N PRO A 25 14.51 12.50 -5.34
CA PRO A 25 14.41 13.67 -6.19
C PRO A 25 14.37 14.97 -5.38
N GLU A 26 14.47 16.10 -6.07
CA GLU A 26 14.17 17.41 -5.48
C GLU A 26 12.69 17.49 -5.03
N PRO A 27 12.38 18.16 -3.91
CA PRO A 27 11.01 18.26 -3.42
C PRO A 27 10.06 18.97 -4.39
N LEU A 28 8.79 18.54 -4.37
CA LEU A 28 7.73 19.19 -5.13
C LEU A 28 7.52 20.64 -4.65
N PRO A 29 7.21 21.58 -5.58
CA PRO A 29 7.05 23.00 -5.24
C PRO A 29 5.78 23.29 -4.42
N VAL A 30 4.84 22.36 -4.39
CA VAL A 30 3.59 22.43 -3.63
C VAL A 30 3.36 21.05 -3.00
N PRO A 31 2.94 20.98 -1.71
CA PRO A 31 2.61 19.72 -1.08
C PRO A 31 1.45 19.01 -1.78
N VAL A 32 1.58 17.70 -1.99
CA VAL A 32 0.55 16.88 -2.65
C VAL A 32 0.22 15.63 -1.85
N TYR A 33 -0.96 15.07 -2.10
CA TYR A 33 -1.27 13.68 -1.76
C TYR A 33 -0.98 12.80 -2.97
N ASP A 34 -0.34 11.66 -2.74
CA ASP A 34 -0.38 10.55 -3.69
C ASP A 34 -1.80 9.98 -3.69
N ASN A 35 -2.45 9.99 -4.85
CA ASN A 35 -3.84 9.59 -4.94
C ASN A 35 -4.03 8.06 -5.01
N HIS A 36 -2.95 7.29 -5.16
CA HIS A 36 -3.03 5.83 -5.27
C HIS A 36 -1.69 5.16 -4.98
N ALA A 37 -1.55 4.61 -3.78
CA ALA A 37 -0.36 3.87 -3.34
C ALA A 37 -0.69 2.46 -2.86
N HIS A 38 0.32 1.59 -2.90
CA HIS A 38 0.30 0.24 -2.34
C HIS A 38 1.54 0.03 -1.46
N LEU A 39 1.56 0.65 -0.28
CA LEU A 39 2.70 0.64 0.65
C LEU A 39 2.85 -0.68 1.44
N GLU A 40 1.87 -1.58 1.33
CA GLU A 40 1.92 -2.95 1.85
C GLU A 40 2.73 -3.89 0.95
N ILE A 41 3.09 -3.45 -0.26
CA ILE A 41 3.92 -4.21 -1.18
C ILE A 41 5.39 -3.87 -0.90
N SER A 42 6.10 -4.79 -0.25
CA SER A 42 7.55 -4.74 -0.18
C SER A 42 8.13 -4.96 -1.57
N ASP A 43 8.94 -4.00 -2.00
CA ASP A 43 9.72 -4.02 -3.23
C ASP A 43 11.10 -3.43 -2.89
N GLY A 44 12.02 -3.55 -3.84
CA GLY A 44 13.36 -3.03 -3.69
C GLY A 44 14.37 -4.00 -3.08
N ASP A 45 15.62 -3.57 -2.95
CA ASP A 45 16.71 -4.31 -2.30
C ASP A 45 16.74 -4.13 -0.77
N GLU A 46 16.15 -3.06 -0.28
CA GLU A 46 16.01 -2.75 1.15
C GLU A 46 14.53 -2.53 1.49
N PRO A 47 13.85 -3.53 2.09
CA PRO A 47 12.47 -3.38 2.56
C PRO A 47 12.35 -2.22 3.55
N ARG A 48 11.29 -1.42 3.40
CA ARG A 48 11.02 -0.26 4.25
C ARG A 48 9.68 -0.41 4.96
N SER A 49 9.66 -0.08 6.25
CA SER A 49 8.42 0.04 7.03
C SER A 49 7.52 1.15 6.48
N LEU A 50 6.23 1.10 6.83
CA LEU A 50 5.28 2.16 6.47
C LEU A 50 5.76 3.55 6.92
N ASP A 51 6.30 3.66 8.13
CA ASP A 51 6.85 4.91 8.66
C ASP A 51 7.99 5.46 7.81
N GLU A 52 8.93 4.60 7.43
CA GLU A 52 10.07 4.99 6.59
C GLU A 52 9.61 5.41 5.19
N GLN A 53 8.70 4.65 4.58
CA GLN A 53 8.14 5.00 3.27
C GLN A 53 7.45 6.36 3.29
N LEU A 54 6.62 6.61 4.31
CA LEU A 54 5.93 7.89 4.44
C LEU A 54 6.87 9.05 4.82
N ALA A 55 7.96 8.80 5.55
CA ALA A 55 8.98 9.82 5.82
C ALA A 55 9.75 10.20 4.55
N LEU A 56 10.09 9.21 3.70
CA LEU A 56 10.71 9.45 2.40
C LEU A 56 9.80 10.24 1.46
N ALA A 57 8.50 9.92 1.44
CA ALA A 57 7.49 10.66 0.68
C ALA A 57 7.39 12.12 1.12
N ASP A 58 7.33 12.36 2.44
CA ASP A 58 7.24 13.71 3.01
C ASP A 58 8.47 14.57 2.67
N ALA A 59 9.66 13.98 2.71
CA ALA A 59 10.92 14.64 2.39
C ALA A 59 10.97 15.22 0.96
N VAL A 60 10.14 14.69 0.04
CA VAL A 60 10.05 15.15 -1.36
C VAL A 60 8.71 15.87 -1.66
N GLY A 61 7.94 16.22 -0.64
CA GLY A 61 6.70 17.01 -0.78
C GLY A 61 5.43 16.20 -1.01
N VAL A 62 5.46 14.86 -0.87
CA VAL A 62 4.27 14.01 -0.86
C VAL A 62 3.84 13.82 0.60
N ILE A 63 2.91 14.68 1.04
CA ILE A 63 2.55 14.84 2.46
C ILE A 63 1.50 13.85 2.96
N GLY A 64 0.99 12.99 2.09
CA GLY A 64 0.02 11.95 2.42
C GLY A 64 -0.31 11.08 1.23
N VAL A 65 -1.05 9.99 1.48
CA VAL A 65 -1.36 8.99 0.46
C VAL A 65 -2.80 8.48 0.59
N VAL A 66 -3.38 8.06 -0.53
CA VAL A 66 -4.53 7.15 -0.56
C VAL A 66 -4.00 5.74 -0.77
N GLN A 67 -4.05 4.93 0.28
CA GLN A 67 -3.62 3.55 0.30
C GLN A 67 -4.74 2.64 -0.22
N ALA A 68 -4.47 1.90 -1.30
CA ALA A 68 -5.48 1.15 -2.03
C ALA A 68 -5.56 -0.34 -1.64
N GLY A 69 -6.62 -0.73 -0.94
CA GLY A 69 -6.99 -2.13 -0.74
C GLY A 69 -7.74 -2.71 -1.95
N GLY A 70 -7.42 -3.95 -2.32
CA GLY A 70 -8.03 -4.67 -3.45
C GLY A 70 -8.68 -6.01 -3.09
N ASP A 71 -8.51 -6.46 -1.86
CA ASP A 71 -9.13 -7.66 -1.29
C ASP A 71 -9.42 -7.41 0.21
N ILE A 72 -10.01 -8.38 0.91
CA ILE A 72 -10.37 -8.22 2.33
C ILE A 72 -9.13 -7.94 3.19
N GLU A 73 -8.03 -8.65 2.99
CA GLU A 73 -6.85 -8.54 3.85
C GLU A 73 -6.07 -7.24 3.62
N SER A 74 -5.82 -6.87 2.36
CA SER A 74 -5.23 -5.57 2.00
C SER A 74 -6.11 -4.39 2.42
N SER A 75 -7.43 -4.54 2.38
CA SER A 75 -8.36 -3.52 2.89
C SER A 75 -8.27 -3.37 4.41
N ARG A 76 -8.14 -4.48 5.16
CA ARG A 76 -7.91 -4.44 6.62
C ARG A 76 -6.58 -3.79 6.96
N TRP A 77 -5.51 -4.12 6.24
CA TRP A 77 -4.21 -3.46 6.40
C TRP A 77 -4.31 -1.96 6.14
N SER A 78 -4.97 -1.57 5.05
CA SER A 78 -5.15 -0.16 4.67
C SER A 78 -5.92 0.63 5.72
N ALA A 79 -7.00 0.05 6.27
CA ALA A 79 -7.76 0.65 7.36
C ALA A 79 -6.92 0.80 8.65
N ALA A 80 -6.09 -0.18 8.97
CA ALA A 80 -5.18 -0.11 10.12
C ALA A 80 -4.10 0.97 9.93
N ALA A 81 -3.52 1.07 8.73
CA ALA A 81 -2.56 2.12 8.38
C ALA A 81 -3.16 3.53 8.50
N ALA A 82 -4.38 3.73 8.00
CA ALA A 82 -5.12 4.99 8.14
C ALA A 82 -5.47 5.33 9.61
N ALA A 83 -5.75 4.32 10.43
CA ALA A 83 -5.98 4.52 11.85
C ALA A 83 -4.70 4.91 12.62
N ALA A 84 -3.54 4.39 12.18
CA ALA A 84 -2.23 4.67 12.80
C ALA A 84 -1.61 6.00 12.35
N HIS A 85 -1.86 6.42 11.09
CA HIS A 85 -1.22 7.59 10.50
C HIS A 85 -2.25 8.58 9.91
N PRO A 86 -2.38 9.80 10.47
CA PRO A 86 -3.34 10.80 10.00
C PRO A 86 -3.18 11.26 8.54
N ARG A 87 -2.00 11.01 7.94
CA ARG A 87 -1.68 11.33 6.54
C ARG A 87 -2.06 10.22 5.54
N VAL A 88 -2.61 9.11 6.01
CA VAL A 88 -3.04 7.98 5.18
C VAL A 88 -4.56 7.95 5.12
N LEU A 89 -5.10 7.93 3.91
CA LEU A 89 -6.50 7.61 3.64
C LEU A 89 -6.58 6.18 3.09
N ALA A 90 -7.58 5.41 3.51
CA ALA A 90 -7.77 4.04 3.03
C ALA A 90 -8.87 3.98 1.96
N ALA A 91 -8.57 3.38 0.81
CA ALA A 91 -9.58 2.86 -0.10
C ALA A 91 -9.81 1.37 0.18
N VAL A 92 -11.08 0.98 0.26
CA VAL A 92 -11.51 -0.40 0.56
C VAL A 92 -12.35 -0.89 -0.60
N ALA A 93 -11.96 -2.01 -1.20
CA ALA A 93 -12.64 -2.58 -2.36
C ALA A 93 -12.34 -4.08 -2.49
N ILE A 94 -13.18 -4.77 -3.26
CA ILE A 94 -12.82 -6.03 -3.92
C ILE A 94 -12.51 -5.70 -5.38
N HIS A 95 -11.25 -5.88 -5.77
CA HIS A 95 -10.79 -5.63 -7.13
C HIS A 95 -11.48 -6.62 -8.09
N PRO A 96 -11.84 -6.22 -9.32
CA PRO A 96 -12.53 -7.10 -10.28
C PRO A 96 -11.77 -8.40 -10.60
N ASN A 97 -10.44 -8.42 -10.46
CA ASN A 97 -9.65 -9.65 -10.63
C ASN A 97 -9.81 -10.63 -9.45
N GLU A 98 -10.13 -10.13 -8.26
CA GLU A 98 -10.32 -10.95 -7.06
C GLU A 98 -11.77 -11.46 -6.96
N ALA A 99 -12.73 -10.67 -7.42
CA ALA A 99 -14.17 -10.98 -7.33
C ALA A 99 -14.57 -12.39 -7.81
N PRO A 100 -14.01 -12.98 -8.90
CA PRO A 100 -14.35 -14.34 -9.32
C PRO A 100 -14.00 -15.41 -8.27
N ALA A 101 -12.89 -15.25 -7.55
CA ALA A 101 -12.50 -16.19 -6.49
C ALA A 101 -13.49 -16.10 -5.32
N TYR A 102 -13.80 -14.88 -4.87
CA TYR A 102 -14.82 -14.67 -3.84
C TYR A 102 -16.21 -15.19 -4.25
N ALA A 103 -16.56 -15.12 -5.54
CA ALA A 103 -17.81 -15.68 -6.07
C ALA A 103 -17.82 -17.22 -5.97
N ALA A 104 -16.73 -17.87 -6.37
CA ALA A 104 -16.58 -19.32 -6.29
C ALA A 104 -16.66 -19.82 -4.84
N ASP A 105 -16.16 -19.03 -3.90
CA ASP A 105 -16.20 -19.31 -2.47
C ASP A 105 -17.53 -18.90 -1.80
N GLY A 106 -18.50 -18.35 -2.56
CA GLY A 106 -19.81 -17.93 -2.05
C GLY A 106 -19.74 -16.73 -1.08
N MET A 107 -18.70 -15.90 -1.18
CA MET A 107 -18.42 -14.82 -0.22
C MET A 107 -18.91 -13.43 -0.66
N LEU A 108 -19.40 -13.28 -1.90
CA LEU A 108 -19.82 -11.96 -2.41
C LEU A 108 -21.04 -11.37 -1.68
N ASP A 109 -21.89 -12.22 -1.10
CA ASP A 109 -23.12 -11.80 -0.40
C ASP A 109 -22.91 -11.61 1.12
N GLY A 110 -21.69 -11.80 1.63
CA GLY A 110 -21.39 -11.84 3.07
C GLY A 110 -21.29 -10.48 3.78
N ALA A 111 -21.83 -9.41 3.21
CA ALA A 111 -21.76 -8.04 3.74
C ALA A 111 -22.61 -7.82 5.00
#